data_AF-A0A846GUF0-F1
#
_entry.id   AF-A0A846GUF0-F1
#
_cell.length_a   1.000
_cell.length_b   1.000
_cell.length_c   1.000
_cell.angle_alpha   90.00
_cell.angle_beta   90.00
_cell.angle_gamma   90.00
#
_symmetry.space_group_name_H-M   'P 1'
#
loop_
_entity.id
_entity.type
_entity.pdbx_description
1 polymer ?
#
loop_
_entity_poly.entity_id
_entity_poly.type
_entity_poly.pdbx_seq_one_letter_code
_entity_poly.pdbx_strand_id
1 'polypeptide(L)'
;MQKSALFMRQWRDYAQNYKNRAGVDVAERFIAAVEQALDFIKNNPYACSLYDAGEGYEDLQVYQFRKWRLQGFPHAVLFRLEDNATILVEVLYAHKMDIPSRLMSDMEGI
;
A
#
# COMPACT_ATOMS: atom_id res chain seq x y z
N MET A 1 8.51 0.96 11.47
CA MET A 1 7.55 1.07 10.34
C MET A 1 6.48 2.08 10.72
N GLN A 2 6.26 3.07 9.88
CA GLN A 2 5.21 4.08 10.04
C GLN A 2 4.18 3.90 8.92
N LYS A 3 2.93 4.26 9.20
CA LYS A 3 1.81 4.14 8.25
C LYS A 3 1.28 5.54 7.98
N SER A 4 1.17 5.92 6.71
CA SER A 4 0.61 7.21 6.31
C SER A 4 -0.87 7.31 6.73
N ALA A 5 -1.36 8.54 6.87
CA ALA A 5 -2.78 8.78 7.12
C ALA A 5 -3.66 8.24 5.97
N LEU A 6 -3.18 8.32 4.74
CA LEU A 6 -3.85 7.79 3.56
C LEU A 6 -4.03 6.27 3.63
N PHE A 7 -2.95 5.54 3.93
CA PHE A 7 -3.00 4.09 4.09
C PHE A 7 -4.02 3.68 5.15
N MET A 8 -4.00 4.35 6.31
CA MET A 8 -4.93 4.07 7.41
C MET A 8 -6.39 4.33 7.04
N ARG A 9 -6.65 5.41 6.27
CA ARG A 9 -7.98 5.70 5.74
C ARG A 9 -8.44 4.63 4.76
N GLN A 10 -7.61 4.28 3.77
CA GLN A 10 -7.92 3.26 2.77
C GLN A 10 -8.20 1.89 3.39
N TRP A 11 -7.38 1.48 4.36
CA TRP A 11 -7.58 0.21 5.06
C TRP A 11 -8.95 0.17 5.74
N ARG A 12 -9.31 1.22 6.48
CA ARG A 12 -10.64 1.34 7.12
C ARG A 12 -11.77 1.30 6.09
N ASP A 13 -11.66 2.08 5.02
CA ASP A 13 -12.70 2.22 4.01
C ASP A 13 -12.92 0.90 3.26
N TYR A 14 -11.85 0.19 2.90
CA TYR A 14 -11.96 -1.11 2.23
C TYR A 14 -12.49 -2.20 3.14
N ALA A 15 -12.05 -2.25 4.40
CA ALA A 15 -12.59 -3.21 5.36
C ALA A 15 -14.10 -2.99 5.56
N GLN A 16 -14.54 -1.73 5.68
CA GLN A 16 -15.96 -1.40 5.78
C GLN A 16 -16.72 -1.76 4.49
N ASN A 17 -16.11 -1.53 3.31
CA ASN A 17 -16.73 -1.88 2.04
C ASN A 17 -16.89 -3.41 1.89
N TYR A 18 -15.88 -4.20 2.24
CA TYR A 18 -15.99 -5.66 2.27
C TYR A 18 -17.08 -6.11 3.24
N LYS A 19 -17.14 -5.53 4.44
CA LYS A 19 -18.19 -5.83 5.42
C LYS A 19 -19.59 -5.57 4.84
N ASN A 20 -19.77 -4.42 4.20
CA ASN A 20 -21.06 -4.01 3.65
C ASN A 20 -21.50 -4.82 2.42
N ARG A 21 -20.56 -5.25 1.57
CA ARG A 21 -20.88 -5.89 0.29
C ARG A 21 -20.75 -7.41 0.27
N ALA A 22 -19.85 -7.95 1.08
CA ALA A 22 -19.47 -9.36 1.06
C ALA A 22 -19.59 -10.05 2.43
N GLY A 23 -19.91 -9.29 3.49
CA GLY A 23 -20.11 -9.82 4.84
C GLY A 23 -18.89 -9.70 5.75
N VAL A 24 -19.12 -9.94 7.04
CA VAL A 24 -18.14 -9.75 8.11
C VAL A 24 -16.92 -10.67 7.92
N ASP A 25 -17.14 -11.95 7.62
CA ASP A 25 -16.05 -12.93 7.45
C ASP A 25 -15.07 -12.57 6.31
N VAL A 26 -15.55 -11.88 5.27
CA VAL A 26 -14.68 -11.40 4.18
C VAL A 26 -13.87 -10.19 4.63
N ALA A 27 -14.48 -9.29 5.40
CA ALA A 27 -13.80 -8.11 5.94
C ALA A 27 -12.70 -8.51 6.94
N GLU A 28 -12.96 -9.49 7.80
CA GLU A 28 -11.95 -10.00 8.75
C GLU A 28 -10.78 -10.66 8.04
N ARG A 29 -11.05 -11.47 7.01
CA ARG A 29 -10.00 -12.04 6.16
C ARG A 29 -9.17 -10.96 5.45
N PHE A 30 -9.81 -9.87 5.03
CA PHE A 30 -9.10 -8.74 4.41
C PHE A 30 -8.18 -8.05 5.42
N ILE A 31 -8.66 -7.76 6.63
CA ILE A 31 -7.86 -7.16 7.70
C ILE A 31 -6.64 -8.05 8.00
N ALA A 32 -6.87 -9.35 8.19
CA ALA A 32 -5.80 -10.32 8.45
C ALA A 32 -4.78 -10.38 7.30
N ALA A 33 -5.23 -10.30 6.04
CA ALA A 33 -4.33 -10.28 4.89
C ALA A 33 -3.45 -9.03 4.86
N VAL A 34 -3.98 -7.86 5.25
CA VAL A 34 -3.20 -6.62 5.39
C VAL A 34 -2.17 -6.76 6.51
N GLU A 35 -2.56 -7.28 7.67
CA GLU A 35 -1.66 -7.48 8.82
C GLU A 35 -0.51 -8.44 8.46
N GLN A 36 -0.82 -9.57 7.83
CA GLN A 36 0.20 -10.52 7.37
C GLN A 36 1.16 -9.89 6.35
N ALA A 37 0.66 -9.07 5.43
CA ALA A 37 1.50 -8.33 4.50
C ALA A 37 2.43 -7.35 5.22
N LEU A 38 1.91 -6.61 6.20
CA LEU A 38 2.68 -5.66 7.00
C LEU A 38 3.78 -6.36 7.81
N ASP A 39 3.48 -7.51 8.41
CA ASP A 39 4.47 -8.31 9.14
C ASP A 39 5.54 -8.89 8.19
N PHE A 40 5.15 -9.36 7.00
CA PHE A 40 6.12 -9.80 6.00
C PHE A 40 7.05 -8.66 5.57
N ILE A 41 6.48 -7.50 5.22
CA ILE A 41 7.24 -6.30 4.79
C ILE A 41 8.19 -5.85 5.88
N LYS A 42 7.75 -5.83 7.14
CA LYS A 42 8.57 -5.44 8.28
C LYS A 42 9.83 -6.30 8.41
N ASN A 43 9.70 -7.60 8.17
CA ASN A 43 10.79 -8.57 8.33
C ASN A 43 11.62 -8.77 7.04
N ASN A 44 11.05 -8.49 5.87
CA ASN A 44 11.66 -8.78 4.57
C ASN A 44 11.47 -7.64 3.55
N PRO A 45 11.79 -6.37 3.88
CA PRO A 45 11.44 -5.23 3.03
C PRO A 45 12.09 -5.28 1.63
N TYR A 46 13.33 -5.78 1.56
CA TYR A 46 14.06 -5.90 0.30
C TYR A 46 13.62 -7.07 -0.58
N ALA A 47 12.86 -8.04 -0.02
CA ALA A 47 12.26 -9.12 -0.79
C ALA A 47 11.04 -8.65 -1.59
N CYS A 48 10.45 -7.50 -1.24
CA CYS A 48 9.38 -6.89 -2.00
C CYS A 48 9.94 -6.22 -3.26
N SER A 49 9.33 -6.50 -4.42
CA SER A 49 9.74 -5.95 -5.70
C SER A 49 9.60 -4.43 -5.75
N LEU A 50 10.51 -3.76 -6.46
CA LEU A 50 10.35 -2.36 -6.81
C LEU A 50 9.05 -2.16 -7.62
N TYR A 51 8.38 -1.06 -7.37
CA TYR A 51 7.21 -0.63 -8.09
C TYR A 51 7.65 0.25 -9.25
N ASP A 52 7.35 -0.22 -10.46
CA ASP A 52 7.47 0.58 -11.67
C ASP A 52 6.16 1.34 -11.89
N ALA A 53 6.24 2.67 -11.84
CA ALA A 53 5.10 3.56 -12.05
C ALA A 53 4.71 3.68 -13.53
N GLY A 54 5.57 3.23 -14.45
CA GLY A 54 5.39 3.39 -15.89
C GLY A 54 5.84 4.76 -16.42
N GLU A 55 5.68 4.94 -17.74
CA GLU A 55 6.07 6.14 -18.48
C GLU A 55 5.25 7.37 -18.05
N GLY A 56 5.91 8.51 -17.87
CA GLY A 56 5.31 9.78 -17.42
C GLY A 56 5.29 9.99 -15.90
N TYR A 57 5.89 9.07 -15.13
CA TYR A 57 5.99 9.13 -13.67
C TYR A 57 7.42 8.88 -13.18
N GLU A 58 8.42 9.26 -13.98
CA GLU A 58 9.83 9.06 -13.73
C GLU A 58 10.27 9.72 -12.41
N ASP A 59 9.68 10.85 -12.05
CA ASP A 59 9.95 11.56 -10.79
C ASP A 59 9.60 10.71 -9.57
N LEU A 60 8.67 9.75 -9.67
CA LEU A 60 8.35 8.85 -8.57
C LEU A 60 9.39 7.74 -8.37
N GLN A 61 10.25 7.49 -9.37
CA GLN A 61 11.30 6.46 -9.28
C GLN A 61 12.35 6.82 -8.22
N VAL A 62 12.56 8.12 -7.93
CA VAL A 62 13.49 8.59 -6.89
C VAL A 62 13.14 8.03 -5.51
N TYR A 63 11.86 7.80 -5.25
CA TYR A 63 11.36 7.29 -3.97
C TYR A 63 11.50 5.78 -3.83
N GLN A 64 11.87 5.07 -4.90
CA GLN A 64 12.10 3.63 -4.93
C GLN A 64 11.01 2.83 -4.21
N PHE A 65 9.75 3.14 -4.55
CA PHE A 65 8.61 2.43 -3.97
C PHE A 65 8.73 0.92 -4.19
N ARG A 66 8.22 0.17 -3.23
CA ARG A 66 8.15 -1.28 -3.21
C ARG A 66 6.71 -1.72 -3.04
N LYS A 67 6.37 -2.87 -3.63
CA LYS A 67 5.00 -3.39 -3.63
C LYS A 67 4.94 -4.82 -3.09
N TRP A 68 3.89 -5.09 -2.32
CA TRP A 68 3.50 -6.45 -1.94
C TRP A 68 2.01 -6.68 -2.21
N ARG A 69 1.66 -7.73 -2.96
CA ARG A 69 0.25 -8.06 -3.26
C ARG A 69 -0.37 -8.79 -2.07
N LEU A 70 -1.61 -8.43 -1.73
CA LEU A 70 -2.36 -9.15 -0.70
C LEU A 70 -2.83 -10.50 -1.24
N GLN A 71 -2.69 -11.54 -0.44
CA GLN A 71 -3.20 -12.85 -0.80
C GLN A 71 -4.74 -12.86 -0.76
N GLY A 72 -5.38 -13.34 -1.82
CA GLY A 72 -6.84 -13.48 -1.89
C GLY A 72 -7.62 -12.19 -2.10
N PHE A 73 -6.95 -11.05 -2.26
CA PHE A 73 -7.58 -9.74 -2.43
C PHE A 73 -6.95 -8.97 -3.59
N PRO A 74 -7.72 -8.19 -4.37
CA PRO A 74 -7.23 -7.40 -5.51
C PRO A 74 -6.54 -6.10 -5.05
N HIS A 75 -5.71 -6.20 -4.02
CA HIS A 75 -5.05 -5.10 -3.34
C HIS A 75 -3.55 -5.33 -3.21
N ALA A 76 -2.79 -4.26 -3.03
CA ALA A 76 -1.36 -4.35 -2.73
C ALA A 76 -0.93 -3.26 -1.75
N VAL A 77 0.04 -3.53 -0.89
CA VAL A 77 0.68 -2.51 -0.07
C VAL A 77 1.82 -1.89 -0.88
N LEU A 78 1.83 -0.56 -0.96
CA LEU A 78 2.92 0.23 -1.50
C LEU A 78 3.63 0.95 -0.36
N PHE A 79 4.96 0.85 -0.31
CA PHE A 79 5.79 1.42 0.74
C PHE A 79 7.14 1.85 0.19
N ARG A 80 7.88 2.65 0.94
CA ARG A 80 9.27 3.01 0.64
C ARG A 80 10.16 2.86 1.87
N LEU A 81 11.46 2.88 1.64
CA LEU A 81 12.48 2.86 2.67
C LEU A 81 13.14 4.23 2.73
N GLU A 82 13.29 4.78 3.93
CA GLU A 82 14.14 5.94 4.16
C GLU A 82 15.53 5.52 4.64
N ASP A 83 16.49 6.45 4.57
CA ASP A 83 17.92 6.22 4.82
C ASP A 83 18.23 5.51 6.15
N ASN A 84 17.36 5.67 7.16
CA ASN A 84 17.49 5.01 8.46
C ASN A 84 16.85 3.60 8.53
N ALA A 85 16.65 2.95 7.39
CA ALA A 85 15.90 1.70 7.24
C ALA A 85 14.44 1.79 7.76
N THR A 86 13.90 3.01 7.88
CA THR A 86 12.51 3.22 8.26
C THR A 86 11.60 2.84 7.09
N ILE A 87 10.74 1.86 7.32
CA ILE A 87 9.67 1.50 6.38
C ILE A 87 8.52 2.51 6.53
N LEU A 88 8.19 3.21 5.45
CA LEU A 88 7.02 4.07 5.34
C LEU A 88 5.98 3.42 4.43
N VAL A 89 4.85 3.04 5.03
CA VAL A 89 3.72 2.43 4.32
C VAL A 89 2.78 3.53 3.85
N GLU A 90 2.68 3.70 2.53
CA GLU A 90 2.14 4.92 1.93
C GLU A 90 0.72 4.71 1.42
N VAL A 91 0.46 3.59 0.74
CA VAL A 91 -0.82 3.35 0.05
C VAL A 91 -1.22 1.88 0.11
N LEU A 92 -2.52 1.63 0.31
CA LEU A 92 -3.15 0.34 0.08
C LEU A 92 -3.80 0.37 -1.30
N TYR A 93 -3.10 -0.11 -2.31
CA TYR A 93 -3.53 -0.15 -3.70
C TYR A 93 -4.75 -1.02 -3.92
N ALA A 94 -5.59 -0.67 -4.91
CA ALA A 94 -6.64 -1.48 -5.50
C ALA A 94 -6.57 -1.30 -7.03
N HIS A 95 -6.80 -2.35 -7.82
CA HIS A 95 -6.57 -2.40 -9.28
C HIS A 95 -7.22 -1.26 -10.12
N LYS A 96 -8.14 -0.47 -9.54
CA LYS A 96 -8.82 0.66 -10.19
C LYS A 96 -8.27 2.03 -9.80
N MET A 97 -7.17 2.10 -9.05
CA MET A 97 -6.58 3.37 -8.63
C MET A 97 -5.47 3.81 -9.59
N ASP A 98 -5.53 5.07 -10.01
CA ASP A 98 -4.39 5.76 -10.59
C ASP A 98 -3.41 6.13 -9.46
N ILE A 99 -2.45 5.23 -9.19
CA ILE A 99 -1.48 5.39 -8.10
C ILE A 99 -0.56 6.59 -8.36
N PRO A 100 0.07 6.69 -9.54
CA PRO A 100 1.14 7.67 -9.71
C PRO A 100 0.62 9.11 -9.61
N SER A 101 -0.50 9.46 -10.26
CA SER A 101 -1.14 10.78 -10.11
C SER A 101 -1.46 11.13 -8.65
N ARG A 102 -1.85 10.14 -7.84
CA ARG A 102 -2.17 10.35 -6.43
C ARG A 102 -0.94 10.56 -5.55
N LEU A 103 0.12 9.80 -5.81
CA LEU A 103 1.39 9.98 -5.09
C LEU A 103 1.98 11.36 -5.39
N MET A 104 1.98 11.79 -6.66
CA MET A 104 2.44 13.13 -7.02
C MET A 104 1.66 14.21 -6.26
N SER A 105 0.33 14.17 -6.30
CA SER A 105 -0.52 15.17 -5.61
C SER A 105 -0.29 15.22 -4.10
N ASP A 106 -0.07 14.09 -3.43
CA ASP A 106 0.15 14.07 -1.98
C ASP A 106 1.59 14.49 -1.61
N MET A 107 2.56 14.33 -2.51
CA MET A 107 3.96 14.69 -2.27
C MET A 107 4.29 16.13 -2.67
N GLU A 108 3.58 16.73 -3.63
CA GLU A 108 3.68 18.16 -3.98
C GLU A 108 2.98 19.09 -2.97
N GLY A 109 2.19 18.53 -2.05
CA GLY A 109 1.44 19.27 -1.03
C GLY A 109 2.16 19.50 0.30
N ILE A 110 3.48 19.31 0.36
CA ILE A 110 4.34 19.51 1.55
C ILE A 110 5.12 20.81 1.44
#